data_AF-A0A7S0YHF8-F1
#
_entry.id   AF-A0A7S0YHF8-F1
#
_cell.length_a   1.000
_cell.length_b   1.000
_cell.length_c   1.000
_cell.angle_alpha   90.00
_cell.angle_beta   90.00
_cell.angle_gamma   90.00
#
_symmetry.space_group_name_H-M   'P 1'
#
loop_
_entity.id
_entity.type
_entity.pdbx_description
1 polymer ?
#
loop_
_entity_poly.entity_id
_entity_poly.type
_entity_poly.pdbx_seq_one_letter_code
_entity_poly.pdbx_strand_id
1 'polypeptide(L)'
;WWNKHIMNPIRNHGFAGKGRMAMLRLKHEVLDKVLLRRTKEGRSADILLPPKTIILRKDRLDRFEEDFYQSLYCQSQTQFNTYVASGTLLNNYAHIFDLLIRLRQAVNHPYLVQYSERNWKEARDKQGGGGGG
;
A
#
# COMPACT_ATOMS: atom_id res chain seq x y z
N TRP A 1 -32.73 -12.14 8.07
CA TRP A 1 -31.86 -13.35 8.09
C TRP A 1 -30.37 -13.00 8.03
N TRP A 2 -29.91 -12.30 6.97
CA TRP A 2 -28.50 -11.92 6.77
C TRP A 2 -27.82 -11.24 7.98
N ASN A 3 -28.43 -10.20 8.54
CA ASN A 3 -27.83 -9.45 9.66
C ASN A 3 -27.58 -10.33 10.89
N LYS A 4 -28.50 -11.25 11.19
CA LYS A 4 -28.43 -12.14 12.36
C LYS A 4 -27.40 -13.25 12.20
N HIS A 5 -27.31 -13.85 11.01
CA HIS A 5 -26.54 -15.09 10.79
C HIS A 5 -25.18 -14.87 10.15
N ILE A 6 -24.97 -13.75 9.45
CA ILE A 6 -23.75 -13.49 8.68
C ILE A 6 -23.08 -12.21 9.17
N MET A 7 -23.74 -11.06 9.07
CA MET A 7 -23.08 -9.77 9.33
C MET A 7 -22.66 -9.56 10.79
N ASN A 8 -23.58 -9.73 11.75
CA ASN A 8 -23.30 -9.44 13.17
C ASN A 8 -22.27 -10.40 13.79
N PRO A 9 -22.32 -11.72 13.55
CA PRO A 9 -21.32 -12.63 14.11
C PRO A 9 -19.90 -12.39 13.54
N ILE A 10 -19.78 -12.04 12.25
CA ILE A 10 -18.48 -11.74 11.62
C ILE A 10 -17.91 -10.44 12.18
N ARG A 11 -18.73 -9.39 12.30
CA ARG A 11 -18.27 -8.09 12.84
C ARG A 11 -17.82 -8.19 14.29
N ASN A 12 -18.52 -8.98 15.11
CA ASN A 12 -18.29 -9.02 16.56
C ASN A 12 -17.25 -10.08 16.99
N HIS A 13 -17.08 -11.16 16.23
CA HIS A 13 -16.19 -12.27 16.60
C HIS A 13 -15.07 -12.54 15.58
N GLY A 14 -15.03 -11.80 14.47
CA GLY A 14 -13.99 -11.91 13.45
C GLY A 14 -13.85 -13.33 12.89
N PHE A 15 -12.60 -13.80 12.78
CA PHE A 15 -12.26 -15.14 12.28
C PHE A 15 -12.37 -16.25 13.33
N ALA A 16 -12.80 -15.94 14.56
CA ALA A 16 -12.87 -16.90 15.66
C ALA A 16 -14.31 -17.27 16.05
N GLY A 17 -14.50 -18.48 16.58
CA GLY A 17 -15.77 -18.95 17.15
C GLY A 17 -17.00 -18.74 16.25
N LYS A 18 -17.96 -17.93 16.74
CA LYS A 18 -19.22 -17.65 16.04
C LYS A 18 -19.04 -16.91 14.71
N GLY A 19 -17.98 -16.11 14.57
CA GLY A 19 -17.67 -15.40 13.32
C GLY A 19 -17.18 -16.35 12.22
N ARG A 20 -16.36 -17.36 12.58
CA ARG A 20 -15.96 -18.44 11.66
C ARG A 20 -17.17 -19.23 11.15
N MET A 21 -18.10 -19.58 12.05
CA MET A 21 -19.32 -20.31 11.66
C MET A 21 -20.20 -19.48 10.72
N ALA A 22 -20.30 -18.17 10.94
CA ALA A 22 -21.02 -17.26 10.06
C ALA A 22 -20.34 -17.12 8.68
N MET A 23 -19.00 -17.11 8.62
CA MET A 23 -18.26 -17.15 7.36
C MET A 23 -18.45 -18.46 6.60
N LEU A 24 -18.44 -19.60 7.29
CA LEU A 24 -18.72 -20.90 6.66
C LEU A 24 -20.16 -20.98 6.13
N ARG A 25 -21.11 -20.43 6.88
CA ARG A 25 -22.51 -20.31 6.45
C ARG A 25 -22.64 -19.42 5.22
N LEU A 26 -22.01 -18.25 5.22
CA LEU A 26 -21.96 -17.38 4.04
C LEU A 26 -21.41 -18.12 2.82
N LYS A 27 -20.29 -18.84 2.98
CA LYS A 27 -19.69 -19.63 1.91
C LYS A 27 -20.68 -20.67 1.35
N HIS A 28 -21.16 -21.58 2.19
CA HIS A 28 -21.92 -22.75 1.72
C HIS A 28 -23.37 -22.45 1.31
N GLU A 29 -24.04 -21.51 1.99
CA GLU A 29 -25.47 -21.27 1.75
C GLU A 29 -25.72 -20.22 0.64
N VAL A 30 -24.75 -19.32 0.42
CA VAL A 30 -24.88 -18.20 -0.53
C VAL A 30 -23.80 -18.23 -1.60
N LEU A 31 -22.52 -18.14 -1.24
CA LEU A 31 -21.45 -17.95 -2.23
C LEU A 31 -21.33 -19.15 -3.17
N ASP A 32 -21.43 -20.39 -2.67
CA ASP A 32 -21.34 -21.60 -3.51
C ASP A 32 -22.48 -21.69 -4.55
N LYS A 33 -23.60 -21.00 -4.35
CA LYS A 33 -24.75 -21.00 -5.29
C LYS A 33 -24.68 -19.87 -6.33
N VAL A 34 -24.02 -18.77 -6.00
CA VAL A 34 -24.05 -17.53 -6.81
C VAL A 34 -22.69 -17.26 -7.48
N LEU A 35 -21.58 -17.68 -6.86
CA LEU A 35 -20.23 -17.44 -7.36
C LEU A 35 -19.60 -18.73 -7.87
N LEU A 36 -19.12 -18.68 -9.10
CA LEU A 36 -18.22 -19.70 -9.63
C LEU A 36 -16.77 -19.25 -9.46
N ARG A 37 -16.02 -19.92 -8.58
CA ARG A 37 -14.57 -19.69 -8.42
C ARG A 37 -13.80 -20.91 -8.92
N ARG A 38 -13.02 -20.76 -9.99
CA ARG A 38 -12.09 -21.78 -10.51
C ARG A 38 -10.67 -21.40 -10.14
N THR A 39 -9.90 -22.34 -9.59
CA THR A 39 -8.47 -22.16 -9.32
C THR A 39 -7.65 -22.91 -10.37
N LYS A 40 -6.41 -22.47 -10.60
CA LYS A 40 -5.45 -23.18 -11.48
C LYS A 40 -5.23 -24.64 -11.04
N GLU A 41 -5.26 -24.88 -9.73
CA GLU A 41 -5.16 -26.21 -9.11
C GLU A 41 -6.37 -27.09 -9.45
N GLY A 42 -7.59 -26.55 -9.40
CA GLY A 42 -8.81 -27.32 -9.69
C GLY A 42 -9.01 -27.70 -11.16
N ARG A 43 -8.17 -27.20 -12.07
CA ARG A 43 -8.24 -27.47 -13.53
C ARG A 43 -6.90 -27.95 -14.10
N SER A 44 -6.02 -28.49 -13.25
CA SER A 44 -4.68 -28.97 -13.64
C SER A 44 -4.73 -30.15 -14.62
N ALA A 45 -5.82 -30.92 -14.64
CA ALA A 45 -6.04 -32.00 -15.61
C ALA A 45 -6.35 -31.48 -17.03
N ASP A 46 -7.05 -30.35 -17.16
CA ASP A 46 -7.41 -29.74 -18.45
C ASP A 46 -6.37 -28.73 -18.93
N ILE A 47 -5.54 -28.20 -18.01
CA ILE A 47 -4.61 -27.12 -18.26
C ILE A 47 -3.25 -27.46 -17.64
N LEU A 48 -2.32 -27.92 -18.47
CA LEU A 48 -0.91 -28.10 -18.11
C LEU A 48 -0.21 -26.74 -18.05
N LEU A 49 -0.16 -26.16 -16.85
CA LEU A 49 0.57 -24.92 -16.61
C LEU A 49 2.02 -25.22 -16.25
N PRO A 50 3.00 -24.54 -16.84
CA PRO A 50 4.38 -24.64 -16.40
C PRO A 50 4.49 -24.16 -14.94
N PRO A 51 5.49 -24.65 -14.18
CA PRO A 51 5.72 -24.21 -12.82
C PRO A 51 5.98 -22.70 -12.80
N LYS A 52 5.42 -22.01 -11.79
CA LYS A 52 5.67 -20.59 -11.58
C LYS A 52 7.08 -20.41 -11.04
N THR A 53 8.02 -19.98 -11.88
CA THR A 53 9.35 -19.58 -11.44
C THR A 53 9.36 -18.08 -11.13
N ILE A 54 9.74 -17.72 -9.89
CA ILE A 54 9.93 -16.33 -9.46
C ILE A 54 11.44 -16.09 -9.41
N ILE A 55 11.92 -15.13 -10.19
CA ILE A 55 13.34 -14.75 -10.23
C ILE A 55 13.47 -13.38 -9.59
N LEU A 56 14.33 -13.27 -8.57
CA LEU A 56 14.63 -12.01 -7.90
C LEU A 56 15.88 -11.40 -8.52
N ARG A 57 15.73 -10.32 -9.28
CA ARG A 57 16.84 -9.50 -9.78
C ARG A 57 17.10 -8.36 -8.79
N LYS A 58 18.34 -8.21 -8.34
CA LYS A 58 18.76 -7.09 -7.50
C LYS A 58 19.60 -6.15 -8.35
N ASP A 59 19.05 -4.99 -8.64
CA ASP A 59 19.75 -3.93 -9.36
C ASP A 59 20.36 -2.95 -8.37
N ARG A 60 21.48 -2.35 -8.75
CA ARG A 60 22.11 -1.26 -7.99
C ARG A 60 21.70 0.06 -8.61
N LEU A 61 21.49 1.06 -7.76
CA LEU A 61 21.29 2.44 -8.20
C LEU A 61 22.60 2.97 -8.79
N ASP A 62 22.48 3.86 -9.76
CA ASP A 62 23.63 4.64 -10.20
C ASP A 62 24.07 5.62 -9.08
N ARG A 63 25.31 6.12 -9.15
CA ARG A 63 25.86 7.03 -8.14
C ARG A 63 24.99 8.28 -7.93
N PHE A 64 24.43 8.84 -9.00
CA PHE A 64 23.55 10.00 -8.92
C PHE A 64 22.19 9.67 -8.29
N GLU A 65 21.63 8.51 -8.62
CA GLU A 65 20.37 8.04 -8.06
C GLU A 65 20.51 7.68 -6.57
N GLU A 66 21.66 7.10 -6.19
CA GLU A 66 21.98 6.78 -4.82
C GLU A 66 22.14 8.04 -3.97
N ASP A 67 22.86 9.05 -4.44
CA ASP A 67 23.00 10.34 -3.74
C ASP A 67 21.64 11.05 -3.56
N PHE A 68 20.83 11.06 -4.61
CA PHE A 68 19.46 11.57 -4.54
C PHE A 68 18.64 10.81 -3.49
N TYR A 69 18.66 9.47 -3.52
CA TYR A 69 17.95 8.64 -2.58
C TYR A 69 18.41 8.87 -1.13
N GLN A 70 19.72 8.97 -0.89
CA GLN A 70 20.29 9.21 0.43
C GLN A 70 19.86 10.57 0.98
N SER A 71 19.87 11.62 0.15
CA SER A 71 19.40 12.95 0.58
C SER A 71 17.93 12.91 1.02
N LEU A 72 17.07 12.22 0.24
CA LEU A 72 15.66 12.05 0.55
C LEU A 72 15.43 11.17 1.78
N TYR A 73 16.25 10.14 1.96
CA TYR A 73 16.21 9.25 3.12
C TYR A 73 16.53 10.01 4.41
N CYS A 74 17.63 10.77 4.45
CA CYS A 74 18.01 11.59 5.60
C CYS A 74 16.92 12.61 5.96
N GLN A 75 16.33 13.26 4.96
CA GLN A 75 15.21 14.18 5.16
C GLN A 75 13.98 13.47 5.76
N SER A 76 13.60 12.33 5.17
CA SER A 76 12.45 11.54 5.61
C SER A 76 12.65 10.98 7.03
N GLN A 77 13.86 10.54 7.35
CA GLN A 77 14.22 10.05 8.67
C GLN A 77 14.15 11.16 9.71
N THR A 78 14.60 12.37 9.38
CA THR A 78 14.51 13.53 10.27
C THR A 78 13.05 13.86 10.60
N GLN A 79 12.18 13.92 9.57
CA GLN A 79 10.75 14.17 9.75
C GLN A 79 10.06 13.06 10.56
N PHE A 80 10.40 11.80 10.30
CA PHE A 80 9.91 10.67 11.08
C PHE A 80 10.30 10.78 12.56
N ASN A 81 11.57 11.09 12.85
CA ASN A 81 12.06 11.25 14.21
C ASN A 81 11.34 12.39 14.94
N THR A 82 10.97 13.47 14.25
CA THR A 82 10.13 14.53 14.82
C THR A 82 8.77 14.00 15.26
N TYR A 83 8.09 13.19 14.45
CA TYR A 83 6.80 12.59 14.81
C TYR A 83 6.90 11.60 15.97
N VAL A 84 8.02 10.88 16.09
CA VAL A 84 8.29 10.00 17.24
C VAL A 84 8.50 10.83 18.50
N ALA A 85 9.35 11.87 18.43
CA ALA A 85 9.66 12.74 19.57
C ALA A 85 8.42 13.49 20.07
N SER A 86 7.51 13.90 19.18
CA SER A 86 6.24 14.54 19.55
C SER A 86 5.17 13.55 20.03
N GLY A 87 5.41 12.23 19.94
CA GLY A 87 4.43 11.20 20.32
C GLY A 87 3.18 11.16 19.43
N THR A 88 3.21 11.80 18.25
CA THR A 88 2.04 11.94 17.36
C THR A 88 2.08 10.98 16.16
N LEU A 89 2.85 9.90 16.27
CA LEU A 89 3.07 8.93 15.20
C LEU A 89 1.76 8.36 14.61
N LEU A 90 0.87 7.88 15.48
CA LEU A 90 -0.40 7.26 15.07
C LEU A 90 -1.37 8.28 14.48
N ASN A 91 -1.33 9.52 14.97
CA ASN A 91 -2.19 10.59 14.49
C ASN A 91 -1.78 11.06 13.09
N ASN A 92 -0.50 10.89 12.74
CA ASN A 92 0.09 11.35 11.47
C ASN A 92 0.39 10.20 10.49
N TYR A 93 -0.33 9.07 10.56
CA TYR A 93 -0.06 7.89 9.73
C TYR A 93 -0.05 8.20 8.22
N ALA A 94 -0.90 9.11 7.75
CA ALA A 94 -0.97 9.51 6.35
C ALA A 94 0.33 10.20 5.90
N HIS A 95 0.92 11.03 6.75
CA HIS A 95 2.20 11.69 6.49
C HIS A 95 3.35 10.68 6.45
N ILE A 96 3.34 9.68 7.34
CA ILE A 96 4.36 8.61 7.34
C ILE A 96 4.30 7.80 6.05
N PHE A 97 3.08 7.45 5.60
CA PHE A 97 2.94 6.75 4.32
C PHE A 97 3.37 7.61 3.14
N ASP A 98 3.14 8.92 3.17
CA ASP A 98 3.66 9.83 2.14
C ASP A 98 5.20 9.77 2.05
N LEU A 99 5.90 9.80 3.20
CA LEU A 99 7.37 9.67 3.24
C LEU A 99 7.84 8.34 2.63
N LEU A 100 7.19 7.23 3.00
CA LEU A 100 7.53 5.91 2.47
C LEU A 100 7.24 5.80 0.97
N ILE A 101 6.15 6.39 0.49
CA ILE A 101 5.80 6.41 -0.93
C ILE A 101 6.86 7.19 -1.71
N ARG A 102 7.32 8.33 -1.20
CA ARG A 102 8.40 9.12 -1.84
C ARG A 102 9.70 8.35 -1.96
N LEU A 103 10.11 7.62 -0.92
CA LEU A 103 11.29 6.76 -0.99
C LEU A 103 11.13 5.63 -2.02
N ARG A 104 9.93 5.02 -2.11
CA ARG A 104 9.65 4.00 -3.13
C ARG A 104 9.65 4.57 -4.55
N GLN A 105 9.14 5.78 -4.73
CA GLN A 105 9.18 6.48 -6.01
C GLN A 105 10.61 6.82 -6.43
N ALA A 106 11.47 7.25 -5.49
CA ALA A 106 12.87 7.55 -5.76
C ALA A 106 13.65 6.35 -6.30
N VAL A 107 13.37 5.14 -5.80
CA VAL A 107 13.98 3.88 -6.30
C VAL A 107 13.47 3.49 -7.69
N ASN A 108 12.28 3.94 -8.08
CA ASN A 108 11.75 3.70 -9.43
C ASN A 108 12.32 4.68 -10.45
N HIS A 109 12.20 5.99 -10.17
CA HIS A 109 12.77 7.05 -11.01
C HIS A 109 12.73 8.41 -10.29
N PRO A 110 13.82 9.21 -10.25
CA PRO A 110 13.87 10.51 -9.57
C PRO A 110 12.80 11.51 -10.02
N TYR A 111 12.40 11.47 -11.30
CA TYR A 111 11.36 12.36 -11.84
C TYR A 111 9.99 12.19 -11.16
N LEU A 112 9.66 10.99 -10.68
CA LEU A 112 8.36 10.76 -10.02
C LEU A 112 8.25 11.55 -8.71
N VAL A 113 9.38 11.83 -8.07
CA VAL A 113 9.44 12.65 -6.87
C VAL A 113 9.47 14.13 -7.27
N GLN A 114 10.36 14.51 -8.19
CA GLN A 114 10.61 15.91 -8.56
C GLN A 114 9.41 16.59 -9.23
N TYR A 115 8.70 15.87 -10.10
CA TYR A 115 7.55 16.39 -10.86
C TYR A 115 6.20 15.98 -10.25
N SER A 116 6.20 15.56 -8.99
CA SER A 116 4.94 15.31 -8.29
C SER A 116 4.12 16.62 -8.20
N GLU A 117 2.80 16.53 -8.37
CA GLU A 117 1.86 17.66 -8.31
C GLU A 117 2.06 18.56 -7.08
N ARG A 118 2.47 17.97 -5.96
CA ARG A 118 2.78 18.72 -4.74
C ARG A 118 4.04 19.58 -4.88
N ASN A 119 5.12 19.01 -5.39
CA ASN A 119 6.36 19.75 -5.63
C ASN A 119 6.15 20.83 -6.73
N TRP A 120 5.31 20.56 -7.72
CA TRP A 120 4.92 21.53 -8.75
C TRP A 120 4.12 22.70 -8.17
N LYS A 121 3.16 22.44 -7.27
CA LYS A 121 2.41 23.48 -6.55
C LYS A 121 3.33 24.31 -5.65
N GLU A 122 4.19 23.66 -4.87
CA GLU A 122 5.19 24.35 -4.03
C GLU A 122 6.17 25.21 -4.87
N ALA A 123 6.53 24.77 -6.07
CA ALA A 123 7.36 25.55 -7.00
C ALA A 123 6.62 26.76 -7.60
N ARG A 124 5.32 26.62 -7.92
CA ARG A 124 4.47 27.71 -8.40
C ARG A 124 4.21 28.76 -7.31
N ASP A 125 3.94 28.32 -6.08
CA ASP A 125 3.66 29.23 -4.96
C ASP A 125 4.89 30.09 -4.61
N LYS A 126 6.11 29.56 -4.80
CA LYS A 126 7.36 30.32 -4.64
C LYS A 126 7.61 31.37 -5.73
N GLN A 127 7.03 31.23 -6.92
CA GLN A 127 7.17 32.20 -8.01
C GLN A 127 6.13 33.34 -7.95
N GLY A 128 5.01 33.15 -7.24
CA GLY A 128 3.95 34.15 -7.11
C GLY A 128 4.15 35.22 -6.02
N GLY A 129 5.19 35.11 -5.18
CA GLY A 129 5.40 35.99 -4.02
C GLY A 129 6.37 37.17 -4.21
N GLY A 130 6.89 37.39 -5.41
CA GLY A 130 8.00 38.33 -5.69
C GLY A 130 7.67 39.46 -6.66
N GLY A 131 6.53 40.12 -6.53
CA GLY A 131 6.12 41.22 -7.41
C GLY A 131 5.25 42.25 -6.70
N GLY A 132 5.87 43.05 -5.83
CA GLY A 132 5.23 44.16 -5.13
C GLY A 132 6.29 45.10 -4.59
N GLY A 133 6.86 45.90 -5.48
CA GLY A 133 7.74 47.04 -5.22
C GLY A 133 7.40 48.15 -6.19
#